data_AF-A0A7D4NZY4-F1
#
_entry.id   AF-A0A7D4NZY4-F1
#
_cell.length_a   1.000
_cell.length_b   1.000
_cell.length_c   1.000
_cell.angle_alpha   90.00
_cell.angle_beta   90.00
_cell.angle_gamma   90.00
#
_symmetry.space_group_name_H-M   'P 1'
#
loop_
_entity.id
_entity.type
_entity.pdbx_description
1 polymer ?
#
loop_
_entity_poly.entity_id
_entity_poly.type
_entity_poly.pdbx_seq_one_letter_code
_entity_poly.pdbx_strand_id
1 'polypeptide(L)'
;MTHPTLQRHTISDAVKPLQSLLNRVGAMLSVDGDFGPGTERGVRFAQEAANQTVTGIAGSELWQWLEAQPEPFERLNTDGIAFIAREETGGLAFYERFTKWPHYPGHASGITIGVGYDLRFHSLDAFENDWGELLSQEVVNELSKDIGHKGNRQRSDELKELDINIPFTAAWQVFSRYTIPNFFTQTESIYPSISTLPKPLRSVLVSLVYNRGTSLNGSRRREMRNIQQILQEAENSGLSETERKTILNRVEDEILSMQRLWSTSSGLNKRRQAEANMWRQALHQWQDV
;
A
#
# COMPACT_ATOMS: atom_id res chain seq x y z
N MET A 1 12.21 24.78 5.92
CA MET A 1 11.62 25.52 4.76
C MET A 1 10.25 26.00 5.18
N THR A 2 9.80 27.18 4.74
CA THR A 2 8.44 27.66 5.03
C THR A 2 7.49 27.08 3.98
N HIS A 3 6.61 26.17 4.39
CA HIS A 3 5.57 25.62 3.51
C HIS A 3 4.40 26.59 3.35
N PRO A 4 3.74 26.63 2.17
CA PRO A 4 2.56 27.45 1.96
C PRO A 4 1.35 26.91 2.72
N THR A 5 0.41 27.80 3.04
CA THR A 5 -0.94 27.40 3.46
C THR A 5 -1.69 26.87 2.24
N LEU A 6 -2.12 25.60 2.27
CA LEU A 6 -2.86 24.96 1.19
C LEU A 6 -4.26 24.56 1.64
N GLN A 7 -5.24 24.66 0.74
CA GLN A 7 -6.62 24.29 1.00
C GLN A 7 -7.32 23.81 -0.26
N ARG A 8 -8.56 23.32 -0.11
CA ARG A 8 -9.39 22.82 -1.22
C ARG A 8 -9.41 23.78 -2.41
N HIS A 9 -9.39 23.22 -3.62
CA HIS A 9 -9.33 23.92 -4.92
C HIS A 9 -7.97 24.52 -5.27
N THR A 10 -6.94 24.31 -4.44
CA THR A 10 -5.56 24.66 -4.81
C THR A 10 -4.99 23.61 -5.76
N ILE A 11 -4.53 24.03 -6.94
CA ILE A 11 -3.80 23.17 -7.88
C ILE A 11 -2.39 23.75 -8.04
N SER A 12 -1.38 23.06 -7.53
CA SER A 12 0.02 23.52 -7.60
C SER A 12 1.01 22.40 -7.29
N ASP A 13 2.27 22.56 -7.71
CA ASP A 13 3.33 21.61 -7.36
C ASP A 13 3.60 21.53 -5.86
N ALA A 14 3.24 22.55 -5.07
CA ALA A 14 3.34 22.53 -3.62
C ALA A 14 2.35 21.56 -2.95
N VAL A 15 1.28 21.15 -3.64
CA VAL A 15 0.33 20.14 -3.11
C VAL A 15 0.93 18.74 -3.16
N LYS A 16 1.84 18.45 -4.11
CA LYS A 16 2.47 17.13 -4.23
C LYS A 16 3.25 16.70 -2.97
N PRO A 17 4.15 17.51 -2.39
CA PRO A 17 4.81 17.14 -1.15
C PRO A 17 3.81 17.00 0.01
N LEU A 18 2.75 17.82 0.07
CA LEU A 18 1.69 17.64 1.06
C LEU A 18 1.02 16.26 0.92
N GLN A 19 0.62 15.87 -0.30
CA GLN A 19 -0.02 14.58 -0.55
C GLN A 19 0.90 13.41 -0.19
N SER A 20 2.19 13.50 -0.52
CA SER A 20 3.17 12.46 -0.17
C SER A 20 3.39 12.35 1.35
N LEU A 21 3.43 13.49 2.06
CA LEU A 21 3.49 13.52 3.52
C LEU A 21 2.21 12.95 4.16
N LEU A 22 1.03 13.31 3.67
CA LEU A 22 -0.24 12.75 4.11
C LEU A 22 -0.30 11.23 3.88
N ASN A 23 0.34 10.74 2.82
CA ASN A 23 0.47 9.31 2.58
C ASN A 23 1.33 8.60 3.62
N ARG A 24 2.29 9.26 4.28
CA ARG A 24 3.05 8.66 5.40
C ARG A 24 2.15 8.23 6.56
N VAL A 25 1.05 8.97 6.76
CA VAL A 25 0.10 8.70 7.84
C VAL A 25 -1.14 7.93 7.38
N GLY A 26 -1.20 7.52 6.10
CA GLY A 26 -2.24 6.63 5.58
C GLY A 26 -3.38 7.30 4.82
N ALA A 27 -3.21 8.53 4.34
CA ALA A 27 -4.27 9.21 3.57
C ALA A 27 -4.63 8.53 2.23
N MET A 28 -3.77 7.64 1.71
CA MET A 28 -4.01 6.83 0.49
C MET A 28 -4.33 7.67 -0.77
N LEU A 29 -3.65 8.80 -0.92
CA LEU A 29 -3.83 9.77 -2.00
C LEU A 29 -2.98 9.44 -3.23
N SER A 30 -3.47 9.83 -4.39
CA SER A 30 -2.61 10.02 -5.57
C SER A 30 -1.88 11.34 -5.44
N VAL A 31 -0.61 11.39 -5.83
CA VAL A 31 0.19 12.61 -5.80
C VAL A 31 0.07 13.33 -7.14
N ASP A 32 -1.03 14.06 -7.33
CA ASP A 32 -1.39 14.73 -8.59
C ASP A 32 -1.24 16.26 -8.55
N GLY A 33 -1.02 16.85 -7.36
CA GLY A 33 -0.93 18.29 -7.18
C GLY A 33 -2.30 19.00 -7.11
N ASP A 34 -3.41 18.26 -7.06
CA ASP A 34 -4.76 18.79 -6.86
C ASP A 34 -5.21 18.61 -5.41
N PHE A 35 -5.46 19.73 -4.73
CA PHE A 35 -6.11 19.73 -3.42
C PHE A 35 -7.63 19.57 -3.60
N GLY A 36 -8.03 18.38 -4.01
CA GLY A 36 -9.42 17.97 -4.13
C GLY A 36 -10.03 17.45 -2.81
N PRO A 37 -11.26 16.89 -2.86
CA PRO A 37 -11.94 16.34 -1.69
C PRO A 37 -11.19 15.19 -1.00
N GLY A 38 -10.38 14.42 -1.75
CA GLY A 38 -9.52 13.39 -1.18
C GLY A 38 -8.44 13.99 -0.29
N THR A 39 -7.71 14.97 -0.81
CA THR A 39 -6.66 15.70 -0.08
C THR A 39 -7.22 16.41 1.15
N GLU A 40 -8.40 17.05 1.05
CA GLU A 40 -9.05 17.67 2.21
C GLU A 40 -9.35 16.65 3.31
N ARG A 41 -9.90 15.48 2.97
CA ARG A 41 -10.12 14.41 3.95
C ARG A 41 -8.80 13.93 4.57
N GLY A 42 -7.75 13.76 3.77
CA GLY A 42 -6.43 13.40 4.26
C GLY A 42 -5.89 14.42 5.26
N VAL A 43 -6.05 15.72 4.98
CA VAL A 43 -5.67 16.80 5.90
C VAL A 43 -6.46 16.73 7.20
N ARG A 44 -7.78 16.56 7.13
CA ARG A 44 -8.63 16.44 8.33
C ARG A 44 -8.23 15.23 9.18
N PHE A 45 -8.05 14.08 8.53
CA PHE A 45 -7.58 12.86 9.18
C PHE A 45 -6.22 13.06 9.87
N ALA A 46 -5.26 13.70 9.19
CA ALA A 46 -3.95 13.99 9.77
C ALA A 46 -4.03 14.98 10.95
N GLN A 47 -4.91 15.98 10.87
CA GLN A 47 -5.16 16.92 11.97
C GLN A 47 -5.74 16.21 13.20
N GLU A 48 -6.69 15.30 13.00
CA GLU A 48 -7.24 14.45 14.08
C GLU A 48 -6.14 13.59 14.72
N ALA A 49 -5.33 12.90 13.91
CA ALA A 49 -4.21 12.09 14.40
C ALA A 49 -3.14 12.92 15.13
N ALA A 50 -2.97 14.19 14.75
CA ALA A 50 -2.05 15.13 15.38
C ALA A 50 -2.62 15.81 16.64
N ASN A 51 -3.88 15.53 17.03
CA ASN A 51 -4.62 16.27 18.05
C ASN A 51 -4.66 17.79 17.80
N GLN A 52 -4.76 18.19 16.53
CA GLN A 52 -4.89 19.59 16.09
C GLN A 52 -6.35 19.96 15.81
N THR A 53 -6.63 21.25 15.63
CA THR A 53 -7.95 21.70 15.18
C THR A 53 -8.20 21.22 13.75
N VAL A 54 -9.32 20.54 13.52
CA VAL A 54 -9.68 19.91 12.24
C VAL A 54 -10.25 20.94 11.25
N THR A 55 -9.39 21.79 10.71
CA THR A 55 -9.79 22.86 9.79
C THR A 55 -9.99 22.40 8.34
N GLY A 56 -9.30 21.32 7.93
CA GLY A 56 -9.19 20.94 6.51
C GLY A 56 -8.20 21.80 5.71
N ILE A 57 -7.44 22.66 6.39
CA ILE A 57 -6.43 23.55 5.80
C ILE A 57 -5.05 23.09 6.26
N ALA A 58 -4.12 22.90 5.32
CA ALA A 58 -2.74 22.56 5.61
C ALA A 58 -1.94 23.82 5.96
N GLY A 59 -1.93 24.16 7.24
CA GLY A 59 -1.12 25.23 7.82
C GLY A 59 0.22 24.74 8.38
N SER A 60 1.04 25.66 8.92
CA SER A 60 2.41 25.39 9.37
C SER A 60 2.52 24.30 10.43
N GLU A 61 1.56 24.23 11.37
CA GLU A 61 1.56 23.20 12.43
C GLU A 61 1.38 21.79 11.86
N LEU A 62 0.51 21.64 10.86
CA LEU A 62 0.29 20.36 10.21
C LEU A 62 1.53 19.94 9.41
N TRP A 63 2.14 20.87 8.67
CA TRP A 63 3.38 20.60 7.93
C TRP A 63 4.49 20.10 8.85
N GLN A 64 4.74 20.79 9.96
CA GLN A 64 5.77 20.40 10.93
C GLN A 64 5.50 19.01 11.51
N TRP A 65 4.24 18.72 11.87
CA TRP A 65 3.87 17.41 12.40
C TRP A 65 4.07 16.30 11.36
N LEU A 66 3.66 16.53 10.11
CA LEU A 66 3.81 15.57 9.01
C LEU A 66 5.27 15.28 8.66
N GLU A 67 6.13 16.30 8.64
CA GLU A 67 7.56 16.15 8.37
C GLU A 67 8.28 15.34 9.46
N ALA A 68 7.80 15.42 10.70
CA ALA A 68 8.33 14.65 11.82
C ALA A 68 7.90 13.17 11.81
N GLN A 69 6.92 12.79 10.98
CA GLN A 69 6.49 11.40 10.90
C GLN A 69 7.52 10.56 10.14
N PRO A 70 7.84 9.35 10.64
CA PRO A 70 8.77 8.47 9.96
C PRO A 70 8.19 7.99 8.62
N GLU A 71 9.05 7.54 7.71
CA GLU A 71 8.59 6.79 6.56
C GLU A 71 7.91 5.49 7.03
N PRO A 72 6.77 5.07 6.45
CA PRO A 72 6.05 3.88 6.89
C PRO A 72 6.90 2.61 6.78
N PHE A 73 7.74 2.53 5.74
CA PHE A 73 8.74 1.48 5.59
C PHE A 73 9.92 1.97 4.76
N GLU A 74 11.13 1.93 5.34
CA GLU A 74 12.32 2.55 4.77
C GLU A 74 12.75 1.98 3.40
N ARG A 75 12.44 0.72 3.10
CA ARG A 75 12.90 0.06 1.85
C ARG A 75 12.00 0.37 0.66
N LEU A 76 10.83 0.98 0.87
CA LEU A 76 9.86 1.32 -0.17
C LEU A 76 9.56 2.82 -0.19
N ASN A 77 8.99 3.28 -1.31
CA ASN A 77 8.49 4.64 -1.44
C ASN A 77 7.08 4.71 -0.83
N THR A 78 6.82 5.76 -0.06
CA THR A 78 5.56 6.00 0.66
C THR A 78 4.35 6.05 -0.24
N ASP A 79 4.44 6.74 -1.39
CA ASP A 79 3.32 6.81 -2.34
C ASP A 79 3.01 5.44 -2.96
N GLY A 80 4.04 4.60 -3.12
CA GLY A 80 3.87 3.20 -3.48
C GLY A 80 3.17 2.36 -2.40
N ILE A 81 3.47 2.58 -1.12
CA ILE A 81 2.76 1.91 -0.01
C ILE A 81 1.30 2.35 0.04
N ALA A 82 1.05 3.66 -0.09
CA ALA A 82 -0.28 4.24 -0.16
C ALA A 82 -1.07 3.72 -1.37
N PHE A 83 -0.41 3.54 -2.52
CA PHE A 83 -1.00 2.91 -3.69
C PHE A 83 -1.46 1.48 -3.39
N ILE A 84 -0.61 0.64 -2.79
CA ILE A 84 -0.98 -0.74 -2.43
C ILE A 84 -2.19 -0.73 -1.50
N ALA A 85 -2.14 0.03 -0.40
CA ALA A 85 -3.25 0.09 0.55
C ALA A 85 -4.56 0.57 -0.10
N ARG A 86 -4.49 1.56 -0.99
CA ARG A 86 -5.67 2.05 -1.72
C ARG A 86 -6.27 0.99 -2.62
N GLU A 87 -5.45 0.24 -3.36
CA GLU A 87 -5.93 -0.84 -4.24
C GLU A 87 -6.59 -1.96 -3.45
N GLU A 88 -6.17 -2.19 -2.20
CA GLU A 88 -6.76 -3.20 -1.32
C GLU A 88 -8.04 -2.75 -0.62
N THR A 89 -8.15 -1.46 -0.29
CA THR A 89 -9.22 -0.95 0.59
C THR A 89 -10.21 -0.03 -0.10
N GLY A 90 -9.93 0.45 -1.32
CA GLY A 90 -10.71 1.51 -1.96
C GLY A 90 -10.42 2.92 -1.41
N GLY A 91 -9.41 3.09 -0.54
CA GLY A 91 -9.01 4.36 0.03
C GLY A 91 -9.76 4.76 1.30
N LEU A 92 -9.36 5.88 1.91
CA LEU A 92 -9.68 6.18 3.32
C LEU A 92 -11.19 6.29 3.57
N ALA A 93 -11.89 7.03 2.72
CA ALA A 93 -13.34 7.20 2.84
C ALA A 93 -14.12 5.90 2.63
N PHE A 94 -13.63 5.01 1.76
CA PHE A 94 -14.25 3.70 1.59
C PHE A 94 -13.97 2.82 2.80
N TYR A 95 -12.76 2.90 3.37
CA TYR A 95 -12.37 2.13 4.53
C TYR A 95 -13.25 2.41 5.73
N GLU A 96 -13.35 3.69 6.13
CA GLU A 96 -14.13 4.14 7.27
C GLU A 96 -15.62 3.74 7.16
N ARG A 97 -16.14 3.70 5.93
CA ARG A 97 -17.53 3.37 5.67
C ARG A 97 -17.79 1.87 5.59
N PHE A 98 -16.87 1.10 5.02
CA PHE A 98 -17.15 -0.27 4.59
C PHE A 98 -16.14 -1.32 5.05
N THR A 99 -14.83 -1.03 5.07
CA THR A 99 -13.79 -2.05 5.34
C THR A 99 -13.21 -2.00 6.74
N LYS A 100 -13.67 -1.09 7.61
CA LYS A 100 -13.32 -1.09 9.03
C LYS A 100 -13.81 -2.33 9.79
N TRP A 101 -14.76 -3.08 9.23
CA TRP A 101 -15.32 -4.28 9.84
C TRP A 101 -14.52 -5.53 9.43
N PRO A 102 -14.28 -6.46 10.35
CA PRO A 102 -13.82 -7.80 10.01
C PRO A 102 -14.73 -8.44 8.96
N HIS A 103 -14.12 -9.02 7.92
CA HIS A 103 -14.87 -9.61 6.81
C HIS A 103 -14.30 -10.96 6.37
N TYR A 104 -15.13 -11.77 5.71
CA TYR A 104 -14.70 -13.04 5.12
C TYR A 104 -14.60 -12.92 3.60
N PRO A 105 -13.38 -12.93 3.00
CA PRO A 105 -13.20 -12.77 1.57
C PRO A 105 -13.49 -14.05 0.76
N GLY A 106 -13.66 -15.20 1.42
CA GLY A 106 -14.04 -16.46 0.78
C GLY A 106 -12.94 -17.53 0.73
N HIS A 107 -13.20 -18.59 -0.04
CA HIS A 107 -12.25 -19.66 -0.35
C HIS A 107 -11.58 -20.33 0.86
N ALA A 108 -10.26 -20.14 1.01
CA ALA A 108 -9.43 -20.70 2.05
C ALA A 108 -9.02 -19.66 3.10
N SER A 109 -9.56 -18.45 3.05
CA SER A 109 -9.22 -17.39 4.00
C SER A 109 -9.88 -17.57 5.37
N GLY A 110 -9.31 -16.89 6.36
CA GLY A 110 -9.90 -16.62 7.66
C GLY A 110 -10.85 -15.43 7.63
N ILE A 111 -11.17 -14.93 8.82
CA ILE A 111 -11.65 -13.56 8.99
C ILE A 111 -10.47 -12.61 8.72
N THR A 112 -10.70 -11.60 7.90
CA THR A 112 -9.71 -10.59 7.51
C THR A 112 -10.04 -9.25 8.14
N ILE A 113 -9.04 -8.62 8.75
CA ILE A 113 -9.13 -7.32 9.41
C ILE A 113 -8.14 -6.31 8.80
N GLY A 114 -8.32 -5.03 9.12
CA GLY A 114 -7.36 -4.01 8.72
C GLY A 114 -7.17 -3.93 7.21
N VAL A 115 -5.91 -3.82 6.77
CA VAL A 115 -5.52 -3.88 5.35
C VAL A 115 -4.98 -5.27 5.06
N GLY A 116 -5.88 -6.20 4.71
CA GLY A 116 -5.53 -7.53 4.23
C GLY A 116 -4.91 -8.50 5.26
N TYR A 117 -5.10 -8.26 6.57
CA TYR A 117 -4.56 -9.11 7.63
C TYR A 117 -5.52 -10.29 7.89
N ASP A 118 -5.16 -11.49 7.42
CA ASP A 118 -5.99 -12.70 7.53
C ASP A 118 -5.65 -13.47 8.81
N LEU A 119 -6.57 -13.47 9.78
CA LEU A 119 -6.38 -14.08 11.10
C LEU A 119 -6.06 -15.58 11.04
N ARG A 120 -6.46 -16.28 9.96
CA ARG A 120 -6.17 -17.71 9.82
C ARG A 120 -4.68 -18.01 9.71
N PHE A 121 -3.90 -17.12 9.10
CA PHE A 121 -2.51 -17.39 8.73
C PHE A 121 -1.48 -16.84 9.71
N HIS A 122 -1.93 -16.36 10.87
CA HIS A 122 -1.08 -15.83 11.93
C HIS A 122 -1.18 -16.70 13.18
N SER A 123 -0.14 -16.68 14.02
CA SER A 123 -0.20 -17.22 15.38
C SER A 123 -0.81 -16.19 16.34
N LEU A 124 -1.22 -16.65 17.52
CA LEU A 124 -1.72 -15.75 18.57
C LEU A 124 -0.65 -14.75 18.99
N ASP A 125 0.58 -15.20 19.26
CA ASP A 125 1.70 -14.32 19.65
C ASP A 125 1.97 -13.24 18.60
N ALA A 126 1.92 -13.58 17.30
CA ALA A 126 2.10 -12.60 16.23
C ALA A 126 0.96 -11.59 16.20
N PHE A 127 -0.28 -12.06 16.34
CA PHE A 127 -1.45 -11.17 16.40
C PHE A 127 -1.40 -10.22 17.60
N GLU A 128 -1.05 -10.71 18.79
CA GLU A 128 -0.92 -9.89 19.99
C GLU A 128 0.21 -8.86 19.86
N ASN A 129 1.35 -9.26 19.30
CA ASN A 129 2.45 -8.34 19.01
C ASN A 129 2.05 -7.23 18.02
N ASP A 130 1.28 -7.58 17.00
CA ASP A 130 0.95 -6.66 15.91
C ASP A 130 -0.21 -5.71 16.29
N TRP A 131 -1.21 -6.21 17.03
CA TRP A 131 -2.46 -5.49 17.29
C TRP A 131 -2.72 -5.14 18.76
N GLY A 132 -2.06 -5.81 19.71
CA GLY A 132 -2.41 -5.74 21.14
C GLY A 132 -2.35 -4.34 21.73
N GLU A 133 -1.35 -3.54 21.35
CA GLU A 133 -1.20 -2.16 21.82
C GLU A 133 -2.09 -1.16 21.05
N LEU A 134 -2.66 -1.58 19.91
CA LEU A 134 -3.40 -0.71 18.99
C LEU A 134 -4.92 -0.82 19.12
N LEU A 135 -5.40 -1.90 19.74
CA LEU A 135 -6.82 -2.20 19.93
C LEU A 135 -7.14 -2.34 21.42
N SER A 136 -8.42 -2.21 21.77
CA SER A 136 -8.85 -2.48 23.15
C SER A 136 -8.70 -3.97 23.46
N GLN A 137 -8.46 -4.30 24.75
CA GLN A 137 -8.34 -5.70 25.17
C GLN A 137 -9.59 -6.52 24.83
N GLU A 138 -10.78 -5.92 24.85
CA GLU A 138 -12.03 -6.56 24.45
C GLU A 138 -12.00 -6.98 22.98
N VAL A 139 -11.60 -6.07 22.09
CA VAL A 139 -11.47 -6.35 20.66
C VAL A 139 -10.41 -7.41 20.39
N VAL A 140 -9.25 -7.31 21.04
CA VAL A 140 -8.16 -8.30 20.93
C VAL A 140 -8.64 -9.68 21.35
N ASN A 141 -9.32 -9.79 22.49
CA ASN A 141 -9.84 -11.06 23.00
C ASN A 141 -10.89 -11.66 22.05
N GLU A 142 -11.74 -10.84 21.44
CA GLU A 142 -12.76 -11.32 20.52
C GLU A 142 -12.14 -11.83 19.20
N LEU A 143 -11.21 -11.08 18.61
CA LEU A 143 -10.54 -11.45 17.35
C LEU A 143 -9.59 -12.63 17.51
N SER A 144 -8.99 -12.81 18.69
CA SER A 144 -8.10 -13.95 18.97
C SER A 144 -8.79 -15.31 18.80
N LYS A 145 -10.12 -15.37 18.91
CA LYS A 145 -10.92 -16.59 18.71
C LYS A 145 -10.92 -17.08 17.25
N ASP A 146 -10.58 -16.20 16.31
CA ASP A 146 -10.57 -16.50 14.87
C ASP A 146 -9.16 -16.87 14.35
N ILE A 147 -8.14 -16.79 15.20
CA ILE A 147 -6.74 -17.11 14.86
C ILE A 147 -6.59 -18.59 14.48
N GLY A 148 -5.95 -18.85 13.33
CA GLY A 148 -5.77 -20.22 12.84
C GLY A 148 -7.04 -20.87 12.25
N HIS A 149 -8.18 -20.20 12.31
CA HIS A 149 -9.47 -20.76 11.91
C HIS A 149 -9.91 -20.26 10.52
N LYS A 150 -10.58 -21.13 9.77
CA LYS A 150 -11.21 -20.73 8.51
C LYS A 150 -12.42 -19.85 8.79
N GLY A 151 -12.51 -18.72 8.10
CA GLY A 151 -13.59 -17.76 8.27
C GLY A 151 -14.89 -18.23 7.60
N ASN A 152 -15.98 -17.57 7.96
CA ASN A 152 -17.26 -17.73 7.30
C ASN A 152 -18.07 -16.42 7.40
N ARG A 153 -19.16 -16.31 6.62
CA ARG A 153 -19.98 -15.09 6.57
C ARG A 153 -20.71 -14.83 7.89
N GLN A 154 -21.24 -15.88 8.52
CA GLN A 154 -21.95 -15.76 9.80
C GLN A 154 -21.06 -15.11 10.86
N ARG A 155 -19.82 -15.57 11.00
CA ARG A 155 -18.85 -15.01 11.95
C ARG A 155 -18.51 -13.55 11.67
N SER A 156 -18.43 -13.17 10.39
CA SER A 156 -18.24 -11.77 10.00
C SER A 156 -19.44 -10.90 10.38
N ASP A 157 -20.67 -11.41 10.22
CA ASP A 157 -21.88 -10.70 10.61
C ASP A 157 -21.96 -10.56 12.15
N GLU A 158 -21.63 -11.61 12.91
CA GLU A 158 -21.55 -11.60 14.37
C GLU A 158 -20.56 -10.54 14.90
N LEU A 159 -19.34 -10.50 14.34
CA LEU A 159 -18.34 -9.50 14.73
C LEU A 159 -18.82 -8.07 14.49
N LYS A 160 -19.58 -7.85 13.42
CA LYS A 160 -20.17 -6.55 13.11
C LYS A 160 -21.32 -6.19 14.07
N GLU A 161 -22.15 -7.16 14.45
CA GLU A 161 -23.20 -6.98 15.46
C GLU A 161 -22.65 -6.65 16.85
N LEU A 162 -21.46 -7.19 17.18
CA LEU A 162 -20.69 -6.87 18.38
C LEU A 162 -19.95 -5.52 18.30
N ASP A 163 -20.12 -4.75 17.23
CA ASP A 163 -19.43 -3.48 16.97
C ASP A 163 -17.88 -3.61 16.96
N ILE A 164 -17.35 -4.78 16.64
CA ILE A 164 -15.90 -4.98 16.48
C ILE A 164 -15.44 -4.27 15.22
N ASN A 165 -14.91 -3.07 15.41
CA ASN A 165 -14.37 -2.24 14.34
C ASN A 165 -12.87 -2.02 14.51
N ILE A 166 -12.19 -1.90 13.38
CA ILE A 166 -10.74 -1.68 13.30
C ILE A 166 -10.51 -0.21 12.93
N PRO A 167 -9.98 0.62 13.84
CA PRO A 167 -9.60 1.99 13.52
C PRO A 167 -8.58 2.00 12.37
N PHE A 168 -8.76 2.89 11.40
CA PHE A 168 -7.85 2.94 10.26
C PHE A 168 -6.41 3.30 10.67
N THR A 169 -6.23 4.12 11.71
CA THR A 169 -4.92 4.44 12.28
C THR A 169 -4.18 3.19 12.78
N ALA A 170 -4.88 2.26 13.42
CA ALA A 170 -4.34 0.96 13.83
C ALA A 170 -4.03 0.09 12.59
N ALA A 171 -4.97 0.01 11.65
CA ALA A 171 -4.79 -0.75 10.41
C ALA A 171 -3.58 -0.29 9.58
N TRP A 172 -3.36 1.02 9.48
CA TRP A 172 -2.21 1.60 8.78
C TRP A 172 -0.89 1.26 9.48
N GLN A 173 -0.85 1.32 10.81
CA GLN A 173 0.35 0.94 11.57
C GLN A 173 0.70 -0.53 11.36
N VAL A 174 -0.27 -1.45 11.45
CA VAL A 174 -0.01 -2.87 11.21
C VAL A 174 0.41 -3.13 9.76
N PHE A 175 -0.29 -2.51 8.82
CA PHE A 175 0.00 -2.65 7.40
C PHE A 175 1.44 -2.21 7.06
N SER A 176 1.85 -1.05 7.57
CA SER A 176 3.18 -0.49 7.29
C SER A 176 4.30 -1.22 8.04
N ARG A 177 4.10 -1.62 9.30
CA ARG A 177 5.13 -2.23 10.15
C ARG A 177 5.32 -3.72 9.93
N TYR A 178 4.28 -4.45 9.54
CA TYR A 178 4.33 -5.91 9.47
C TYR A 178 3.93 -6.44 8.09
N THR A 179 2.79 -6.03 7.55
CA THR A 179 2.28 -6.56 6.27
C THR A 179 3.23 -6.22 5.12
N ILE A 180 3.59 -4.95 4.96
CA ILE A 180 4.45 -4.49 3.87
C ILE A 180 5.86 -5.09 3.94
N PRO A 181 6.57 -5.13 5.09
CA PRO A 181 7.86 -5.80 5.20
C PRO A 181 7.81 -7.31 4.86
N ASN A 182 6.75 -8.01 5.27
CA ASN A 182 6.54 -9.41 4.88
C ASN A 182 6.39 -9.55 3.35
N PHE A 183 5.55 -8.73 2.72
CA PHE A 183 5.39 -8.76 1.26
C PHE A 183 6.64 -8.32 0.51
N PHE A 184 7.43 -7.40 1.07
CA PHE A 184 8.75 -7.06 0.54
C PHE A 184 9.66 -8.30 0.54
N THR A 185 9.74 -9.01 1.66
CA THR A 185 10.55 -10.24 1.79
C THR A 185 10.10 -11.32 0.80
N GLN A 186 8.79 -11.50 0.65
CA GLN A 186 8.22 -12.41 -0.34
C GLN A 186 8.57 -12.00 -1.77
N THR A 187 8.57 -10.70 -2.05
CA THR A 187 8.95 -10.17 -3.37
C THR A 187 10.44 -10.40 -3.64
N GLU A 188 11.30 -10.14 -2.65
CA GLU A 188 12.74 -10.39 -2.71
C GLU A 188 13.05 -11.87 -2.95
N SER A 189 12.25 -12.79 -2.39
CA SER A 189 12.41 -14.24 -2.59
C SER A 189 12.26 -14.69 -4.06
N ILE A 190 11.50 -13.93 -4.86
CA ILE A 190 11.30 -14.23 -6.29
C ILE A 190 12.01 -13.24 -7.21
N TYR A 191 12.36 -12.06 -6.72
CA TYR A 191 13.09 -11.01 -7.43
C TYR A 191 14.30 -10.56 -6.59
N PRO A 192 15.37 -11.37 -6.49
CA PRO A 192 16.51 -11.06 -5.61
C PRO A 192 17.15 -9.69 -5.90
N SER A 193 17.16 -9.26 -7.16
CA SER A 193 17.72 -7.97 -7.59
C SER A 193 16.88 -6.75 -7.18
N ILE A 194 15.71 -6.91 -6.53
CA ILE A 194 14.83 -5.79 -6.15
C ILE A 194 15.54 -4.76 -5.27
N SER A 195 16.45 -5.20 -4.40
CA SER A 195 17.21 -4.33 -3.50
C SER A 195 18.19 -3.41 -4.22
N THR A 196 18.49 -3.66 -5.49
CA THR A 196 19.35 -2.80 -6.33
C THR A 196 18.59 -1.67 -7.03
N LEU A 197 17.25 -1.70 -7.00
CA LEU A 197 16.40 -0.71 -7.67
C LEU A 197 16.11 0.49 -6.77
N PRO A 198 15.76 1.66 -7.31
CA PRO A 198 15.16 2.76 -6.54
C PRO A 198 13.85 2.36 -5.85
N LYS A 199 13.57 2.96 -4.68
CA LYS A 199 12.38 2.64 -3.87
C LYS A 199 11.05 2.67 -4.64
N PRO A 200 10.77 3.64 -5.54
CA PRO A 200 9.52 3.65 -6.31
C PRO A 200 9.34 2.42 -7.21
N LEU A 201 10.41 1.94 -7.86
CA LEU A 201 10.37 0.71 -8.67
C LEU A 201 10.13 -0.53 -7.81
N ARG A 202 10.77 -0.59 -6.63
CA ARG A 202 10.52 -1.66 -5.65
C ARG A 202 9.05 -1.72 -5.25
N SER A 203 8.42 -0.57 -4.99
CA SER A 203 7.01 -0.51 -4.58
C SER A 203 6.07 -1.09 -5.64
N VAL A 204 6.36 -0.90 -6.93
CA VAL A 204 5.57 -1.49 -8.02
C VAL A 204 5.64 -3.02 -8.00
N LEU A 205 6.84 -3.59 -7.83
CA LEU A 205 7.02 -5.04 -7.75
C LEU A 205 6.37 -5.63 -6.49
N VAL A 206 6.46 -4.93 -5.36
CA VAL A 206 5.75 -5.33 -4.14
C VAL A 206 4.24 -5.29 -4.34
N SER A 207 3.69 -4.26 -5.00
CA SER A 207 2.26 -4.22 -5.36
C SER A 207 1.84 -5.41 -6.24
N LEU A 208 2.67 -5.76 -7.21
CA LEU A 208 2.43 -6.88 -8.11
C LEU A 208 2.36 -8.20 -7.33
N VAL A 209 3.32 -8.45 -6.43
CA VAL A 209 3.37 -9.64 -5.59
C VAL A 209 2.28 -9.64 -4.53
N TYR A 210 1.93 -8.49 -3.96
CA TYR A 210 0.80 -8.36 -3.05
C TYR A 210 -0.48 -8.87 -3.74
N ASN A 211 -0.74 -8.41 -4.96
CA ASN A 211 -1.94 -8.78 -5.70
C ASN A 211 -1.95 -10.24 -6.18
N ARG A 212 -0.78 -10.78 -6.53
CA ARG A 212 -0.70 -12.05 -7.26
C ARG A 212 -0.08 -13.18 -6.45
N GLY A 213 0.58 -12.91 -5.33
CA GLY A 213 1.43 -13.86 -4.62
C GLY A 213 2.70 -14.24 -5.39
N THR A 214 3.52 -15.09 -4.76
CA THR A 214 4.89 -15.41 -5.19
C THR A 214 5.00 -16.49 -6.27
N SER A 215 3.91 -17.16 -6.64
CA SER A 215 3.98 -18.25 -7.61
C SER A 215 4.43 -17.77 -8.99
N LEU A 216 5.48 -18.40 -9.51
CA LEU A 216 6.01 -18.22 -10.86
C LEU A 216 5.57 -19.35 -11.83
N ASN A 217 4.81 -20.32 -11.35
CA ASN A 217 4.46 -21.51 -12.11
C ASN A 217 3.21 -21.33 -12.97
N GLY A 218 3.24 -21.92 -14.17
CA GLY A 218 2.11 -21.96 -15.10
C GLY A 218 2.02 -20.78 -16.07
N SER A 219 1.15 -20.93 -17.06
CA SER A 219 0.99 -19.97 -18.18
C SER A 219 0.48 -18.60 -17.75
N ARG A 220 -0.28 -18.54 -16.64
CA ARG A 220 -0.78 -17.29 -16.05
C ARG A 220 0.33 -16.48 -15.37
N ARG A 221 1.51 -17.07 -15.12
CA ARG A 221 2.65 -16.44 -14.41
C ARG A 221 3.85 -16.14 -15.31
N ARG A 222 3.67 -16.25 -16.63
CA ARG A 222 4.74 -16.03 -17.61
C ARG A 222 5.39 -14.65 -17.46
N GLU A 223 4.58 -13.60 -17.38
CA GLU A 223 5.07 -12.22 -17.32
C GLU A 223 5.88 -11.98 -16.03
N MET A 224 5.45 -12.57 -14.91
CA MET A 224 6.20 -12.48 -13.65
C MET A 224 7.57 -13.16 -13.73
N ARG A 225 7.71 -14.26 -14.51
CA ARG A 225 9.00 -14.91 -14.77
C ARG A 225 9.88 -14.09 -15.71
N ASN A 226 9.29 -13.49 -16.73
CA ASN A 226 10.02 -12.61 -17.64
C ASN A 226 10.60 -11.40 -16.87
N ILE A 227 9.83 -10.82 -15.95
CA ILE A 227 10.31 -9.76 -15.05
C ILE A 227 11.54 -10.22 -14.26
N GLN A 228 11.54 -11.45 -13.70
CA GLN A 228 12.70 -11.99 -12.99
C GLN A 228 13.96 -11.99 -13.87
N GLN A 229 13.83 -12.44 -15.12
CA GLN A 229 14.95 -12.48 -16.08
C GLN A 229 15.44 -11.08 -16.46
N ILE A 230 14.50 -10.14 -16.71
CA ILE A 230 14.82 -8.74 -17.02
C ILE A 230 15.58 -8.08 -15.85
N LEU A 231 15.14 -8.33 -14.62
CA LEU A 231 15.81 -7.78 -13.43
C LEU A 231 17.21 -8.35 -13.25
N GLN A 232 17.40 -9.65 -13.50
CA GLN A 232 18.72 -10.28 -13.46
C GLN A 232 19.65 -9.72 -14.55
N GLU A 233 19.14 -9.49 -15.76
CA GLU A 233 19.88 -8.86 -16.85
C GLU A 233 20.30 -7.43 -16.49
N ALA A 234 19.43 -6.66 -15.83
CA ALA A 234 19.68 -5.29 -15.40
C ALA A 234 20.63 -5.16 -14.20
N GLU A 235 21.01 -6.26 -13.54
CA GLU A 235 21.96 -6.27 -12.43
C GLU A 235 23.41 -6.40 -12.89
N ASN A 236 23.65 -6.68 -14.18
CA ASN A 236 24.99 -6.84 -14.74
C ASN A 236 25.85 -5.59 -14.52
N SER A 237 26.97 -5.74 -13.80
CA SER A 237 27.85 -4.65 -13.35
C SER A 237 28.57 -3.89 -14.47
N GLY A 238 28.50 -4.37 -15.71
CA GLY A 238 29.09 -3.72 -16.88
C GLY A 238 28.17 -2.76 -17.63
N LEU A 239 26.90 -2.65 -17.21
CA LEU A 239 25.91 -1.80 -17.89
C LEU A 239 26.05 -0.34 -17.48
N SER A 240 25.97 0.56 -18.45
CA SER A 240 25.69 1.97 -18.20
C SER A 240 24.26 2.16 -17.66
N GLU A 241 24.01 3.29 -17.01
CA GLU A 241 22.67 3.66 -16.52
C GLU A 241 21.61 3.62 -17.63
N THR A 242 21.97 4.09 -18.84
CA THR A 242 21.05 4.10 -19.99
C THR A 242 20.73 2.70 -20.47
N GLU A 243 21.72 1.80 -20.52
CA GLU A 243 21.49 0.39 -20.86
C GLU A 243 20.63 -0.29 -19.80
N ARG A 244 20.93 -0.06 -18.52
CA ARG A 244 20.14 -0.59 -17.39
C ARG A 244 18.69 -0.14 -17.45
N LYS A 245 18.43 1.15 -17.68
CA LYS A 245 17.07 1.69 -17.84
C LYS A 245 16.38 1.13 -19.08
N THR A 246 17.11 0.94 -20.18
CA THR A 246 16.57 0.33 -21.41
C THR A 246 16.11 -1.10 -21.17
N ILE A 247 16.87 -1.89 -20.40
CA ILE A 247 16.46 -3.23 -20.00
C ILE A 247 15.23 -3.17 -19.09
N LEU A 248 15.24 -2.29 -18.08
CA LEU A 248 14.14 -2.14 -17.13
C LEU A 248 12.84 -1.60 -17.75
N ASN A 249 12.89 -0.89 -18.89
CA ASN A 249 11.69 -0.52 -19.64
C ASN A 249 10.84 -1.75 -20.01
N ARG A 250 11.47 -2.90 -20.29
CA ARG A 250 10.76 -4.15 -20.64
C ARG A 250 9.88 -4.68 -19.51
N VAL A 251 10.15 -4.30 -18.24
CA VAL A 251 9.27 -4.67 -17.12
C VAL A 251 7.90 -4.02 -17.27
N GLU A 252 7.82 -2.81 -17.80
CA GLU A 252 6.55 -2.13 -18.08
C GLU A 252 5.69 -2.96 -19.05
N ASP A 253 6.30 -3.44 -20.14
CA ASP A 253 5.64 -4.26 -21.15
C ASP A 253 5.08 -5.56 -20.55
N GLU A 254 5.83 -6.18 -19.63
CA GLU A 254 5.39 -7.38 -18.93
C GLU A 254 4.23 -7.08 -17.96
N ILE A 255 4.26 -5.96 -17.23
CA ILE A 255 3.15 -5.54 -16.36
C ILE A 255 1.88 -5.30 -17.19
N LEU A 256 1.99 -4.60 -18.32
CA LEU A 256 0.86 -4.35 -19.23
C LEU A 256 0.36 -5.64 -19.87
N SER A 257 1.26 -6.52 -20.31
CA SER A 257 0.91 -7.80 -20.93
C SER A 257 0.08 -8.71 -20.02
N MET A 258 0.18 -8.56 -18.69
CA MET A 258 -0.66 -9.29 -17.73
C MET A 258 -2.15 -8.93 -17.84
N GLN A 259 -2.51 -7.79 -18.45
CA GLN A 259 -3.90 -7.40 -18.67
C GLN A 259 -4.72 -8.46 -19.44
N ARG A 260 -4.06 -9.29 -20.27
CA ARG A 260 -4.68 -10.42 -20.98
C ARG A 260 -5.37 -11.44 -20.06
N LEU A 261 -5.08 -11.43 -18.77
CA LEU A 261 -5.62 -12.39 -17.79
C LEU A 261 -7.04 -12.02 -17.33
N TRP A 262 -7.53 -10.82 -17.66
CA TRP A 262 -8.81 -10.29 -17.19
C TRP A 262 -9.49 -9.44 -18.29
N SER A 263 -10.79 -9.19 -18.12
CA SER A 263 -11.51 -8.24 -18.98
C SER A 263 -10.97 -6.83 -18.81
N THR A 264 -11.12 -5.99 -19.84
CA THR A 264 -10.72 -4.58 -19.82
C THR A 264 -11.48 -3.76 -18.77
N SER A 265 -12.68 -4.19 -18.38
CA SER A 265 -13.47 -3.56 -17.32
C SER A 265 -13.04 -3.95 -15.89
N SER A 266 -12.20 -4.98 -15.73
CA SER A 266 -11.78 -5.48 -14.42
C SER A 266 -10.91 -4.46 -13.68
N GLY A 267 -11.11 -4.35 -12.36
CA GLY A 267 -10.23 -3.57 -11.49
C GLY A 267 -8.77 -4.02 -11.58
N LEU A 268 -8.53 -5.31 -11.78
CA LEU A 268 -7.17 -5.86 -11.93
C LEU A 268 -6.49 -5.39 -13.22
N ASN A 269 -7.25 -5.18 -14.30
CA ASN A 269 -6.73 -4.65 -15.55
C ASN A 269 -6.30 -3.18 -15.38
N LYS A 270 -7.14 -2.38 -14.71
CA LYS A 270 -6.84 -0.98 -14.36
C LYS A 270 -5.63 -0.86 -13.42
N ARG A 271 -5.52 -1.76 -12.43
CA ARG A 271 -4.37 -1.81 -11.51
C ARG A 271 -3.05 -2.05 -12.24
N ARG A 272 -3.01 -3.00 -13.19
CA ARG A 272 -1.82 -3.22 -14.03
C ARG A 272 -1.43 -1.99 -14.84
N GLN A 273 -2.42 -1.25 -15.38
CA GLN A 273 -2.14 0.02 -16.07
C GLN A 273 -1.52 1.06 -15.12
N ALA A 274 -2.07 1.18 -13.91
CA ALA A 274 -1.56 2.13 -12.91
C ALA A 274 -0.13 1.79 -12.47
N GLU A 275 0.15 0.52 -12.22
CA GLU A 275 1.50 0.04 -11.89
C GLU A 275 2.51 0.28 -13.01
N ALA A 276 2.13 0.03 -14.28
CA ALA A 276 2.97 0.33 -15.43
C ALA A 276 3.27 1.83 -15.54
N ASN A 277 2.27 2.69 -15.30
CA ASN A 277 2.47 4.14 -15.28
C ASN A 277 3.42 4.58 -14.15
N MET A 278 3.28 4.00 -12.96
CA MET A 278 4.20 4.26 -11.84
C MET A 278 5.62 3.80 -12.15
N TRP A 279 5.77 2.62 -12.75
CA TRP A 279 7.07 2.10 -13.19
C TRP A 279 7.75 3.06 -14.17
N ARG A 280 7.02 3.46 -15.23
CA ARG A 280 7.51 4.39 -16.25
C ARG A 280 7.96 5.72 -15.65
N GLN A 281 7.11 6.32 -14.81
CA GLN A 281 7.41 7.61 -14.17
C GLN A 281 8.64 7.51 -13.26
N ALA A 282 8.72 6.47 -12.44
CA ALA A 282 9.84 6.23 -11.55
C ALA A 282 11.16 6.01 -12.33
N LEU A 283 11.11 5.29 -13.44
CA LEU A 283 12.29 5.04 -14.26
C LEU A 283 12.80 6.33 -14.95
N HIS A 284 11.88 7.19 -15.39
CA HIS A 284 12.21 8.51 -15.93
C HIS A 284 12.80 9.46 -14.87
N GLN A 285 12.33 9.39 -13.63
CA GLN A 285 12.78 10.24 -12.52
C GLN A 285 14.05 9.73 -11.85
N TRP A 286 14.38 8.45 -12.02
CA TRP A 286 15.65 7.93 -11.52
C TRP A 286 16.78 8.66 -12.23
N GLN A 287 17.58 9.38 -11.47
CA GLN A 287 18.87 9.91 -11.85
C GLN A 287 19.85 9.32 -10.85
N ASP A 288 20.94 8.72 -11.32
CA ASP A 288 22.02 8.33 -10.40
C ASP A 288 22.62 9.59 -9.77
N VAL A 289 22.76 9.58 -8.43
CA VAL A 289 23.48 10.60 -7.66
C VAL A 289 24.97 10.28 -7.68
#